data_AF-A0A382QPT7-F1
#
_entry.id   AF-A0A382QPT7-F1
#
_cell.length_a   1.000
_cell.length_b   1.000
_cell.length_c   1.000
_cell.angle_alpha   90.00
_cell.angle_beta   90.00
_cell.angle_gamma   90.00
#
_symmetry.space_group_name_H-M   'P 1'
#
loop_
_entity.id
_entity.type
_entity.pdbx_description
1 polymer ?
#
loop_
_entity_poly.entity_id
_entity_poly.type
_entity_poly.pdbx_seq_one_letter_code
_entity_poly.pdbx_strand_id
1 'polypeptide(L)'
;VNILQITPGAGKMFCGNCFRDNALVAALRREGHDVLMVPLYLPLTLDEDDQSAGTPIFFNGVNVYLGQSSLFYRRAPGWIRRIVGSERVLKWAASRAGKTRAEDVGDLTISMLHGEEGNQSRELT
;
A
#
# COMPACT_ATOMS: atom_id res chain seq x y z
N VAL A 1 15.82 -3.38 -19.29
CA VAL A 1 16.03 -3.62 -17.84
C VAL A 1 14.67 -3.77 -17.22
N ASN A 2 14.53 -4.69 -16.26
CA ASN A 2 13.29 -4.88 -15.50
C ASN A 2 13.36 -4.03 -14.24
N ILE A 3 12.39 -3.14 -14.05
CA ILE A 3 12.37 -2.16 -12.97
C ILE A 3 11.10 -2.34 -12.16
N LEU A 4 11.24 -2.38 -10.83
CA LEU A 4 10.12 -2.40 -9.89
C LEU A 4 10.00 -1.04 -9.21
N GLN A 5 8.92 -0.31 -9.49
CA GLN A 5 8.61 0.95 -8.81
C GLN A 5 7.61 0.68 -7.69
N ILE A 6 8.07 0.78 -6.45
CA ILE A 6 7.21 0.65 -5.27
C ILE A 6 6.69 2.05 -4.91
N THR A 7 5.37 2.22 -4.93
CA THR A 7 4.74 3.53 -4.69
C THR A 7 3.79 3.45 -3.49
N PRO A 8 4.14 4.06 -2.34
CA PRO A 8 3.20 4.20 -1.23
C PRO A 8 2.05 5.10 -1.65
N GLY A 9 0.82 4.58 -1.64
CA GLY A 9 -0.36 5.39 -1.89
C GLY A 9 -0.75 6.22 -0.67
N ALA A 10 -1.28 7.41 -0.91
CA ALA A 10 -1.73 8.34 0.13
C ALA A 10 -3.26 8.40 0.25
N GLY A 11 -3.99 7.57 -0.49
CA GLY A 11 -5.44 7.64 -0.50
C GLY A 11 -5.93 8.94 -1.15
N LYS A 12 -6.79 9.70 -0.46
CA LYS A 12 -7.44 10.90 -1.01
C LYS A 12 -6.60 12.17 -0.96
N MET A 13 -5.38 12.11 -0.43
CA MET A 13 -4.49 13.28 -0.35
C MET A 13 -3.75 13.47 -1.68
N PHE A 14 -3.49 14.74 -2.05
CA PHE A 14 -2.55 15.04 -3.12
C PHE A 14 -1.15 14.63 -2.67
N CYS A 15 -0.60 13.63 -3.37
CA CYS A 15 0.61 12.94 -2.99
C CYS A 15 1.69 13.22 -4.02
N GLY A 16 2.61 14.14 -3.69
CA GLY A 16 3.71 14.49 -4.60
C GLY A 16 4.54 13.28 -5.05
N ASN A 17 4.77 12.32 -4.14
CA ASN A 17 5.46 11.07 -4.50
C ASN A 17 4.64 10.22 -5.47
N CYS A 18 3.32 10.14 -5.31
CA CYS A 18 2.47 9.34 -6.17
C CYS A 18 2.46 9.90 -7.61
N PHE A 19 2.34 11.23 -7.77
CA PHE A 19 2.45 11.89 -9.08
C PHE A 19 3.83 11.69 -9.70
N ARG A 20 4.90 11.93 -8.91
CA ARG A 20 6.28 11.74 -9.38
C ARG A 20 6.52 10.31 -9.86
N ASP A 21 6.10 9.33 -9.07
CA ASP A 21 6.34 7.92 -9.36
C ASP A 21 5.51 7.47 -10.57
N ASN A 22 4.27 7.97 -10.73
CA ASN A 22 3.44 7.76 -11.92
C ASN A 22 4.13 8.29 -13.18
N ALA A 23 4.57 9.56 -13.16
CA ALA A 23 5.26 10.20 -14.27
C ALA A 23 6.58 9.50 -14.60
N LEU A 24 7.33 9.06 -13.58
CA LEU A 24 8.58 8.31 -13.75
C LEU A 24 8.33 6.97 -14.47
N VAL A 25 7.32 6.22 -14.06
CA VAL A 25 6.98 4.93 -14.69
C VAL A 25 6.57 5.15 -16.15
N ALA A 26 5.73 6.16 -16.43
CA ALA A 26 5.35 6.51 -17.80
C ALA A 26 6.58 6.83 -18.67
N ALA A 27 7.51 7.65 -18.14
CA ALA A 27 8.72 8.01 -18.85
C ALA A 27 9.64 6.81 -19.11
N LEU A 28 9.88 5.96 -18.11
CA LEU A 28 10.73 4.78 -18.25
C LEU A 28 10.17 3.78 -19.27
N ARG A 29 8.85 3.58 -19.30
CA ARG A 29 8.19 2.73 -20.31
C ARG A 29 8.33 3.32 -21.71
N ARG A 30 8.21 4.65 -21.86
CA ARG A 30 8.43 5.33 -23.14
C ARG A 30 9.86 5.18 -23.67
N GLU A 31 10.84 5.05 -22.79
CA GLU A 31 12.24 4.73 -23.14
C GLU A 31 12.49 3.23 -23.37
N GLY A 32 11.45 2.39 -23.36
CA GLY A 32 11.53 0.96 -23.68
C GLY A 32 11.93 0.06 -22.51
N HIS A 33 11.85 0.53 -21.26
CA HIS A 33 12.05 -0.31 -20.09
C HIS A 33 10.77 -1.08 -19.71
N ASP A 34 10.96 -2.30 -19.20
CA ASP A 34 9.86 -3.07 -18.60
C ASP A 34 9.73 -2.66 -17.13
N VAL A 35 8.65 -1.94 -16.81
CA VAL A 35 8.44 -1.35 -15.48
C VAL A 35 7.12 -1.83 -14.90
N LEU A 36 7.21 -2.49 -13.75
CA LEU A 36 6.07 -2.83 -12.90
C LEU A 36 5.94 -1.79 -11.78
N MET A 37 4.81 -1.12 -11.72
CA MET A 37 4.49 -0.21 -10.62
C MET A 37 3.61 -0.94 -9.60
N VAL A 38 4.11 -1.08 -8.38
CA VAL A 38 3.44 -1.78 -7.28
C VAL A 38 2.94 -0.75 -6.26
N PRO A 39 1.62 -0.49 -6.20
CA PRO A 39 1.05 0.39 -5.19
C PRO A 39 1.03 -0.29 -3.83
N LEU A 40 1.38 0.45 -2.77
CA LEU A 40 1.34 -0.01 -1.38
C LEU A 40 0.32 0.74 -0.52
N TYR A 41 -0.19 0.08 0.51
CA TYR A 41 -0.99 0.62 1.61
C TYR A 41 -2.38 1.16 1.25
N LEU A 42 -2.46 2.18 0.40
CA LEU A 42 -3.69 2.85 0.01
C LEU A 42 -3.75 3.05 -1.52
N PRO A 43 -4.93 3.30 -2.09
CA PRO A 43 -5.06 3.63 -3.50
C PRO A 43 -4.34 4.93 -3.85
N LEU A 44 -3.91 5.04 -5.10
CA LEU A 44 -3.38 6.28 -5.68
C LEU A 44 -4.55 7.20 -6.06
N THR A 45 -4.37 8.50 -5.84
CA THR A 45 -5.24 9.56 -6.42
C THR A 45 -4.38 10.34 -7.38
N LEU A 46 -4.69 10.24 -8.67
CA LEU A 46 -3.92 10.82 -9.78
C LEU A 46 -4.84 11.67 -10.66
N ASP A 47 -4.25 12.62 -11.36
CA ASP A 47 -4.88 13.48 -12.38
C ASP A 47 -4.57 13.01 -13.81
N GLU A 48 -3.60 12.12 -13.94
CA GLU A 48 -3.20 11.44 -15.17
C GLU A 48 -3.61 9.94 -15.15
N ASP A 49 -3.37 9.26 -16.26
CA ASP A 49 -3.57 7.82 -16.37
C ASP A 49 -2.71 7.05 -15.36
N ASP A 50 -3.36 6.15 -14.61
CA ASP A 50 -2.75 5.32 -13.59
C ASP A 50 -1.79 4.28 -14.18
N GLN A 51 -0.49 4.48 -13.95
CA GLN A 51 0.57 3.62 -14.45
C GLN A 51 0.72 2.29 -13.68
N SER A 52 -0.02 2.07 -12.59
CA SER A 52 -0.09 0.77 -11.92
C SER A 52 -0.74 -0.31 -12.77
N ALA A 53 -1.46 0.07 -13.83
CA ALA A 53 -2.06 -0.84 -14.80
C ALA A 53 -2.91 -1.97 -14.16
N GLY A 54 -3.61 -1.64 -13.07
CA GLY A 54 -4.46 -2.59 -12.34
C GLY A 54 -3.69 -3.54 -11.42
N THR A 55 -2.39 -3.32 -11.19
CA THR A 55 -1.62 -4.04 -10.18
C THR A 55 -2.31 -3.89 -8.82
N PRO A 56 -2.60 -5.00 -8.11
CA PRO A 56 -3.24 -4.94 -6.80
C PRO A 56 -2.42 -4.13 -5.80
N ILE A 57 -3.09 -3.56 -4.79
CA ILE A 57 -2.41 -2.93 -3.66
C ILE A 57 -1.78 -4.01 -2.79
N PHE A 58 -0.45 -3.98 -2.68
CA PHE A 58 0.31 -4.81 -1.75
C PHE A 58 0.39 -4.13 -0.39
N PHE A 59 0.63 -4.91 0.66
CA PHE A 59 0.63 -4.41 2.04
C PHE A 59 -0.59 -3.56 2.34
N ASN A 60 -1.78 -4.15 2.23
CA ASN A 60 -3.03 -3.41 2.38
C ASN A 60 -3.06 -2.69 3.74
N GLY A 61 -3.14 -1.36 3.74
CA GLY A 61 -2.92 -0.54 4.94
C GLY A 61 -3.91 -0.86 6.08
N VAL A 62 -5.13 -1.25 5.73
CA VAL A 62 -6.14 -1.67 6.71
C VAL A 62 -5.78 -3.03 7.31
N ASN A 63 -5.37 -3.99 6.49
CA ASN A 63 -4.94 -5.31 6.97
C ASN A 63 -3.67 -5.22 7.81
N VAL A 64 -2.71 -4.37 7.40
CA VAL A 64 -1.46 -4.08 8.11
C VAL A 64 -1.75 -3.51 9.49
N TYR A 65 -2.58 -2.46 9.55
CA TYR A 65 -2.97 -1.81 10.81
C TYR A 65 -3.71 -2.78 11.74
N LEU A 66 -4.77 -3.44 11.26
CA LEU A 66 -5.54 -4.35 12.10
C LEU A 66 -4.73 -5.58 12.53
N GLY A 67 -3.79 -6.04 11.69
CA GLY A 67 -2.84 -7.08 12.05
C GLY A 67 -1.95 -6.65 13.21
N GLN A 68 -1.50 -5.40 13.24
CA GLN A 68 -0.76 -4.89 14.38
C GLN A 68 -1.65 -4.78 15.63
N SER A 69 -2.78 -4.08 15.51
CA SER A 69 -3.62 -3.69 16.64
C SER A 69 -4.43 -4.83 17.27
N SER A 70 -4.66 -5.94 16.55
CA SER A 70 -5.51 -7.03 17.03
C SER A 70 -4.91 -8.42 16.80
N LEU A 71 -4.62 -9.11 17.90
CA LEU A 71 -4.21 -10.52 17.89
C LEU A 71 -5.22 -11.44 17.20
N PHE A 72 -6.52 -11.15 17.35
CA PHE A 72 -7.58 -11.92 16.68
C PHE A 72 -7.52 -11.72 15.17
N TYR A 73 -7.34 -10.49 14.72
CA TYR A 73 -7.28 -10.19 13.29
C TYR A 73 -6.03 -10.77 12.61
N ARG A 74 -4.90 -10.90 13.32
CA ARG A 74 -3.71 -11.63 12.81
C ARG A 74 -4.06 -13.04 12.36
N ARG A 75 -4.95 -13.71 13.11
CA ARG A 75 -5.43 -15.07 12.84
C ARG A 75 -6.68 -15.11 11.96
N ALA A 76 -7.17 -13.98 11.47
CA ALA A 76 -8.37 -13.95 10.64
C ALA A 76 -8.20 -14.79 9.37
N PRO A 77 -9.21 -15.59 8.98
CA PRO A 77 -9.23 -16.30 7.71
C PRO A 77 -9.03 -15.36 6.50
N GLY A 78 -8.48 -15.90 5.41
CA GLY A 78 -8.18 -15.11 4.20
C GLY A 78 -9.40 -14.40 3.59
N TRP A 79 -10.58 -15.00 3.67
CA TRP A 79 -11.80 -14.37 3.16
C TRP A 79 -12.20 -13.11 3.94
N ILE A 80 -11.99 -13.08 5.26
CA ILE A 80 -12.23 -11.89 6.09
C ILE A 80 -11.26 -10.78 5.68
N ARG A 81 -9.97 -11.12 5.55
CA ARG A 81 -8.92 -10.19 5.12
C ARG A 81 -9.20 -9.62 3.73
N ARG A 82 -9.74 -10.43 2.81
CA ARG A 82 -10.14 -9.96 1.47
C ARG A 82 -11.32 -8.97 1.52
N ILE A 83 -12.31 -9.19 2.39
CA ILE A 83 -13.44 -8.26 2.56
C ILE A 83 -12.96 -6.94 3.17
N VAL A 84 -12.19 -7.03 4.25
CA VAL A 84 -11.66 -5.86 4.98
C VAL A 84 -10.64 -5.10 4.15
N GLY A 85 -9.83 -5.78 3.34
CA GLY A 85 -8.90 -5.19 2.40
C GLY A 85 -9.52 -4.77 1.07
N SER A 86 -10.85 -4.78 0.92
CA SER A 86 -11.49 -4.37 -0.33
C SER A 86 -11.22 -2.91 -0.67
N GLU A 87 -11.22 -2.59 -1.96
CA GLU A 87 -10.97 -1.23 -2.47
C GLU A 87 -11.92 -0.20 -1.85
N ARG A 88 -13.18 -0.58 -1.59
CA ARG A 88 -14.17 0.29 -0.92
C ARG A 88 -13.74 0.66 0.50
N VAL A 89 -13.26 -0.31 1.27
CA VAL A 89 -12.79 -0.08 2.64
C VAL A 89 -11.51 0.76 2.63
N LEU A 90 -10.60 0.49 1.68
CA LEU A 90 -9.39 1.29 1.50
C LEU A 90 -9.71 2.74 1.13
N LYS A 91 -10.62 2.99 0.19
CA LYS A 91 -11.07 4.35 -0.19
C LYS A 91 -11.73 5.08 0.99
N TRP A 92 -12.43 4.35 1.85
CA TRP A 92 -12.97 4.90 3.08
C TRP A 92 -11.87 5.22 4.11
N ALA A 93 -10.93 4.30 4.35
CA ALA A 93 -9.80 4.51 5.27
C ALA A 93 -8.91 5.68 4.82
N ALA A 94 -8.67 5.79 3.50
CA ALA A 94 -7.99 6.90 2.85
C ALA A 94 -8.61 8.27 3.19
N SER A 95 -9.93 8.36 3.39
CA SER A 95 -10.57 9.62 3.78
C SER A 95 -10.24 10.07 5.21
N ARG A 96 -9.64 9.18 6.02
CA ARG A 96 -9.27 9.42 7.43
C ARG A 96 -7.76 9.42 7.66
N ALA A 97 -6.95 9.18 6.63
CA ALA A 97 -5.51 8.94 6.74
C ALA A 97 -4.68 10.16 7.21
N GLY A 98 -5.18 11.39 7.08
CA GLY A 98 -4.48 12.61 7.52
C GLY A 98 -4.35 12.80 9.04
N LYS A 99 -4.64 11.77 9.86
CA LYS A 99 -4.65 11.83 11.33
C LYS A 99 -3.60 10.95 12.02
N THR A 100 -2.74 10.27 11.27
CA THR A 100 -1.75 9.35 11.84
C THR A 100 -0.64 10.11 12.56
N ARG A 101 -0.40 9.81 13.84
CA ARG A 101 0.75 10.34 14.59
C ARG A 101 1.89 9.32 14.57
N ALA A 102 3.13 9.81 14.65
CA ALA A 102 4.32 8.95 14.68
C ALA A 102 4.28 7.96 15.87
N GLU A 103 3.80 8.43 17.03
CA GLU A 103 3.62 7.63 18.25
C GLU A 103 2.70 6.42 18.02
N ASP A 104 1.69 6.56 17.14
CA ASP A 104 0.70 5.50 16.88
C ASP A 104 1.25 4.37 15.98
N VAL A 105 2.38 4.59 15.31
CA VAL A 105 2.94 3.67 14.30
C VAL A 105 4.35 3.18 14.63
N GLY A 106 4.90 3.53 15.80
CA GLY A 106 6.23 3.09 16.23
C GLY A 106 6.36 1.56 16.31
N ASP A 107 5.46 0.92 17.06
CA ASP A 107 5.45 -0.54 17.20
C ASP A 107 5.21 -1.27 15.88
N LEU A 108 4.38 -0.68 15.01
CA LEU A 108 4.16 -1.19 13.65
C LEU A 108 5.46 -1.15 12.85
N THR A 109 6.20 -0.05 12.93
CA THR A 109 7.47 0.14 12.22
C THR A 109 8.49 -0.92 12.65
N ILE A 110 8.66 -1.11 13.96
CA ILE A 110 9.57 -2.14 14.50
C ILE A 110 9.13 -3.54 14.04
N SER A 111 7.83 -3.83 14.13
CA SER A 111 7.27 -5.11 13.67
C SER A 111 7.56 -5.37 12.19
N MET A 112 7.42 -4.37 11.31
CA MET A 112 7.71 -4.52 9.89
C MET A 112 9.22 -4.72 9.61
N LEU A 113 10.10 -4.12 10.40
CA LEU A 113 11.56 -4.32 10.28
C LEU A 113 11.99 -5.75 10.60
N HIS A 114 11.25 -6.47 11.45
CA HIS A 114 11.47 -7.89 11.70
C HIS A 114 11.05 -8.80 10.53
N GLY A 115 10.45 -8.24 9.47
CA GLY A 115 10.13 -8.99 8.24
C GLY A 115 9.21 -10.18 8.50
N GLU A 116 9.69 -11.39 8.20
CA GLU A 116 8.94 -12.65 8.35
C GLU A 116 8.60 -12.97 9.82
N GLU A 117 9.37 -12.44 10.77
CA GLU A 117 9.12 -12.59 12.21
C GLU A 117 8.16 -11.50 12.74
N GLY A 118 7.80 -10.53 11.89
CA GLY A 118 6.87 -9.45 12.20
C GLY A 118 5.41 -9.86 12.17
N ASN A 119 4.54 -9.02 12.74
CA ASN A 119 3.08 -9.22 12.71
C ASN A 119 2.48 -9.09 11.30
N GLN A 120 3.24 -8.55 10.33
CA GLN A 120 2.82 -8.33 8.94
C GLN A 120 3.34 -9.40 7.98
N SER A 121 3.92 -10.49 8.48
CA SER A 121 4.49 -11.58 7.66
C SER A 121 3.52 -12.15 6.63
N ARG A 122 2.22 -12.16 6.91
CA ARG A 122 1.16 -12.58 5.98
C ARG A 122 0.96 -11.66 4.76
N GLU A 123 1.59 -10.50 4.71
CA GLU A 123 1.60 -9.62 3.54
C GLU A 123 2.81 -9.87 2.63
N LEU A 124 3.77 -10.69 3.07
CA LEU A 124 4.94 -11.12 2.29
C LEU A 124 4.66 -12.38 1.45
N THR A 125 3.63 -13.16 1.81
CA THR A 125 3.28 -14.48 1.27
C THR A 125 1.84 -14.55 0.80
#